data_AF-A0A0V8EI18-F1
#
_entry.id   AF-A0A0V8EI18-F1
#
_cell.length_a   1.000
_cell.length_b   1.000
_cell.length_c   1.000
_cell.angle_alpha   90.00
_cell.angle_beta   90.00
_cell.angle_gamma   90.00
#
_symmetry.space_group_name_H-M   'P 1'
#
loop_
_entity.id
_entity.type
_entity.pdbx_description
1 polymer ?
#
loop_
_entity_poly.entity_id
_entity_poly.type
_entity_poly.pdbx_seq_one_letter_code
_entity_poly.pdbx_strand_id
1 'polypeptide(L)'
;MSIVSSGQITITDLSDGMQLNAFITASGVTTQTYDATAQTWSPSYATTPQVLTLNLTKAGSTTSVIGGISGTITWTRADGTTTTTITSTTNTDTQYMSGTSNSVLTTKVNVPIANSASRFTASGLWVDPNTGLNVPFSAVLDLTVVQLAKSAVLANVYAGNGGAFYNSMPASLTINADLYKGGQLSAGNKQIFFGYADSTVTTTGSTGYNSNLGLGWHLCSSSTTGQTPNVTAGTNTTSQGILTVLPTAVTNSQSYKAVVIDQAGGTAGTAVSGICTLLDYTDPLTCTIDSTAGSIFKNGSGTTTLTCRVFQSGAEIDTAGTTYTYKWSQRNQNGVLNANFGGTGNQYKTGKTISVAATDINVKAQYTCEVNQ
;
A
#
# COMPACT_ATOMS: atom_id res chain seq x y z
N MET A 1 -1.10 33.43 99.81
CA MET A 1 -2.37 34.01 99.33
C MET A 1 -3.03 32.98 98.43
N SER A 2 -4.20 32.46 98.80
CA SER A 2 -4.94 31.47 98.00
C SER A 2 -5.92 32.19 97.07
N ILE A 3 -5.96 31.79 95.80
CA ILE A 3 -7.00 32.21 94.87
C ILE A 3 -8.35 31.67 95.38
N VAL A 4 -9.34 32.55 95.59
CA VAL A 4 -10.66 32.19 96.17
C VAL A 4 -11.72 31.90 95.09
N SER A 5 -11.54 32.35 93.84
CA SER A 5 -12.38 31.99 92.69
C SER A 5 -11.73 32.36 91.36
N SER A 6 -12.01 31.60 90.30
CA SER A 6 -11.66 31.91 88.91
C SER A 6 -12.83 31.58 87.99
N GLY A 7 -13.14 32.46 87.04
CA GLY A 7 -14.08 32.20 85.95
C GLY A 7 -13.35 32.14 84.60
N GLN A 8 -13.81 31.27 83.72
CA GLN A 8 -13.33 31.15 82.33
C GLN A 8 -14.52 31.37 81.39
N ILE A 9 -14.29 32.08 80.29
CA ILE A 9 -15.19 32.14 79.14
C ILE A 9 -14.40 31.79 77.89
N THR A 10 -14.99 31.01 77.00
CA THR A 10 -14.48 30.76 75.66
C THR A 10 -15.33 31.57 74.68
N ILE A 11 -14.74 32.60 74.08
CA ILE A 11 -15.35 33.33 72.98
C ILE A 11 -14.84 32.66 71.70
N THR A 12 -15.77 32.18 70.86
CA THR A 12 -15.44 31.68 69.52
C THR A 12 -15.85 32.75 68.52
N ASP A 13 -14.87 33.26 67.78
CA ASP A 13 -15.13 34.13 66.64
C ASP A 13 -15.52 33.27 65.43
N LEU A 14 -16.64 33.60 64.81
CA LEU A 14 -17.08 33.06 63.52
C LEU A 14 -16.77 34.11 62.46
N SER A 15 -15.48 34.38 62.24
CA SER A 15 -15.07 35.17 61.09
C SER A 15 -15.44 34.39 59.83
N ASP A 16 -16.32 34.93 58.99
CA ASP A 16 -16.64 34.35 57.69
C ASP A 16 -15.33 34.17 56.91
N GLY A 17 -14.96 32.91 56.65
CA GLY A 17 -13.66 32.60 56.04
C GLY A 17 -13.58 33.23 54.66
N MET A 18 -12.50 33.95 54.36
CA MET A 18 -12.34 34.51 53.01
C MET A 18 -12.39 33.41 51.96
N GLN A 19 -13.33 33.55 51.02
CA GLN A 19 -13.47 32.65 49.90
C GLN A 19 -12.51 33.06 48.77
N LEU A 20 -11.82 32.07 48.20
CA LEU A 20 -10.93 32.24 47.07
C LEU A 20 -11.62 31.77 45.78
N ASN A 21 -11.33 32.44 44.67
CA ASN A 21 -11.65 31.96 43.33
C ASN A 21 -10.36 31.52 42.64
N ALA A 22 -10.28 30.23 42.29
CA ALA A 22 -9.11 29.63 41.65
C ALA A 22 -9.49 29.01 40.31
N PHE A 23 -8.81 29.41 39.24
CA PHE A 23 -9.01 28.83 37.91
C PHE A 23 -7.71 28.85 37.09
N ILE A 24 -7.60 27.96 36.11
CA ILE A 24 -6.43 27.87 35.24
C ILE A 24 -6.81 28.39 33.85
N THR A 25 -5.94 29.20 33.25
CA THR A 25 -6.04 29.62 31.84
C THR A 25 -4.95 28.95 31.01
N ALA A 26 -5.25 28.65 29.74
CA ALA A 26 -4.29 28.11 28.78
C ALA A 26 -3.88 29.17 27.75
N SER A 27 -2.64 29.14 27.30
CA SER A 27 -2.11 30.07 26.28
C SER A 27 -2.58 29.77 24.85
N GLY A 28 -3.11 28.57 24.59
CA GLY A 28 -3.64 28.19 23.29
C GLY A 28 -4.88 27.32 23.40
N VAL A 29 -5.25 26.67 22.29
CA VAL A 29 -6.42 25.79 22.25
C VAL A 29 -6.24 24.59 23.17
N THR A 30 -7.31 24.27 23.91
CA THR A 30 -7.35 23.17 24.89
C THR A 30 -7.76 21.84 24.27
N THR A 31 -8.05 21.81 22.97
CA THR A 31 -8.37 20.59 22.22
C THR A 31 -7.39 20.44 21.07
N GLN A 32 -6.74 19.28 21.01
CA GLN A 32 -5.93 18.84 19.87
C GLN A 32 -6.76 17.92 18.98
N THR A 33 -6.41 17.85 17.70
CA THR A 33 -6.79 16.73 16.83
C THR A 33 -5.59 15.83 16.60
N TYR A 34 -5.82 14.52 16.53
CA TYR A 34 -4.79 13.54 16.17
C TYR A 34 -5.15 12.85 14.86
N ASP A 35 -4.34 13.06 13.82
CA ASP A 35 -4.48 12.35 12.55
C ASP A 35 -3.91 10.94 12.72
N ALA A 36 -4.79 9.95 12.79
CA ALA A 36 -4.39 8.55 12.93
C ALA A 36 -3.71 7.96 11.69
N THR A 37 -3.73 8.66 10.56
CA THR A 37 -3.01 8.28 9.32
C THR A 37 -1.59 8.82 9.37
N ALA A 38 -1.43 10.13 9.56
CA ALA A 38 -0.14 10.80 9.60
C ALA A 38 0.61 10.60 10.93
N GLN A 39 -0.11 10.19 11.99
CA GLN A 39 0.36 10.07 13.36
C GLN A 39 0.87 11.40 13.95
N THR A 40 0.13 12.47 13.67
CA THR A 40 0.50 13.84 14.05
C THR A 40 -0.61 14.51 14.86
N TRP A 41 -0.21 15.44 15.73
CA TRP A 41 -1.12 16.27 16.53
C TRP A 41 -1.25 17.66 15.91
N SER A 42 -2.46 18.25 15.99
CA SER A 42 -2.73 19.62 15.55
C SER A 42 -3.62 20.37 16.57
N PRO A 43 -3.12 21.46 17.19
CA PRO A 43 -1.71 21.82 17.27
C PRO A 43 -0.92 20.76 18.06
N SER A 44 0.39 20.69 17.88
CA SER A 44 1.28 19.87 18.70
C SER A 44 1.89 20.70 19.82
N TYR A 45 1.71 20.28 21.07
CA TYR A 45 2.32 20.92 22.24
C TYR A 45 3.83 20.70 22.30
N ALA A 46 4.35 19.66 21.64
CA ALA A 46 5.79 19.47 21.50
C ALA A 46 6.47 20.59 20.71
N THR A 47 5.77 21.14 19.70
CA THR A 47 6.29 22.26 18.88
C THR A 47 5.81 23.62 19.38
N THR A 48 4.58 23.69 19.88
CA THR A 48 3.94 24.91 20.40
C THR A 48 3.43 24.64 21.81
N PRO A 49 4.30 24.77 22.84
CA PRO A 49 3.96 24.39 24.22
C PRO A 49 2.74 25.13 24.76
N GLN A 50 1.97 24.44 25.59
CA GLN A 50 0.89 25.06 26.37
C GLN A 50 1.45 25.67 27.64
N VAL A 51 1.07 26.91 27.92
CA VAL A 51 1.35 27.60 29.16
C VAL A 51 0.04 27.69 29.93
N LEU A 52 -0.01 27.01 31.07
CA LEU A 52 -1.14 26.95 31.98
C LEU A 52 -0.86 27.87 33.17
N THR A 53 -1.69 28.89 33.36
CA THR A 53 -1.50 29.91 34.39
C THR A 53 -2.60 29.78 35.44
N LEU A 54 -2.22 29.55 36.70
CA LEU A 54 -3.14 29.66 37.82
C LEU A 54 -3.50 31.13 38.02
N ASN A 55 -4.79 31.39 38.15
CA ASN A 55 -5.34 32.67 38.58
C ASN A 55 -6.02 32.45 39.93
N LEU A 56 -5.63 33.26 40.92
CA LEU A 56 -6.16 33.19 42.28
C LEU A 56 -6.58 34.59 42.71
N THR A 57 -7.86 34.79 43.00
CA THR A 57 -8.39 36.06 43.50
C THR A 57 -9.25 35.83 44.76
N LYS A 58 -9.51 36.90 45.51
CA LYS A 58 -10.57 36.89 46.51
C LYS A 58 -11.93 36.86 45.80
N ALA A 59 -12.92 36.18 46.38
CA ALA A 59 -14.28 36.20 45.86
C ALA A 59 -14.78 37.66 45.70
N GLY A 60 -15.31 37.99 44.53
CA GLY A 60 -15.76 39.34 44.19
C GLY A 60 -14.64 40.35 43.83
N SER A 61 -13.37 39.92 43.75
CA SER A 61 -12.24 40.78 43.36
C SER A 61 -11.54 40.29 42.09
N THR A 62 -10.97 41.23 41.33
CA THR A 62 -10.08 40.96 40.19
C THR A 62 -8.59 40.99 40.56
N THR A 63 -8.26 41.38 41.79
CA THR A 63 -6.87 41.48 42.25
C THR A 63 -6.31 40.08 42.51
N SER A 64 -5.19 39.78 41.86
CA SER A 64 -4.46 38.53 42.08
C SER A 64 -3.89 38.49 43.50
N VAL A 65 -4.06 37.35 44.17
CA VAL A 65 -3.51 37.10 45.52
C VAL A 65 -2.44 36.01 45.53
N ILE A 66 -1.89 35.65 44.37
CA ILE A 66 -0.83 34.63 44.22
C ILE A 66 0.38 34.90 45.14
N GLY A 67 0.71 36.17 45.40
CA GLY A 67 1.82 36.53 46.30
C GLY A 67 1.63 36.12 47.76
N GLY A 68 0.41 35.78 48.19
CA GLY A 68 0.12 35.28 49.54
C GLY A 68 0.12 33.75 49.68
N ILE A 69 0.54 33.01 48.65
CA ILE A 69 0.62 31.55 48.70
C ILE A 69 1.74 31.13 49.68
N SER A 70 1.41 30.20 50.57
CA SER A 70 2.38 29.56 51.46
C SER A 70 3.20 28.54 50.67
N GLY A 71 4.46 28.86 50.39
CA GLY A 71 5.36 28.00 49.63
C GLY A 71 5.06 28.00 48.12
N THR A 72 5.04 26.81 47.52
CA THR A 72 4.86 26.61 46.08
C THR A 72 3.59 25.82 45.75
N ILE A 73 2.98 26.14 44.62
CA ILE A 73 1.84 25.40 44.07
C ILE A 73 2.27 23.99 43.69
N THR A 74 1.41 23.02 44.00
CA THR A 74 1.55 21.64 43.54
C THR A 74 0.77 21.49 42.25
N TRP A 75 1.47 21.15 41.17
CA TRP A 75 0.86 20.79 39.90
C TRP A 75 0.83 19.28 39.72
N THR A 76 -0.34 18.74 39.40
CA THR A 76 -0.49 17.34 39.01
C THR A 76 -1.11 17.24 37.62
N ARG A 77 -0.72 16.19 36.90
CA ARG A 77 -1.36 15.78 35.64
C ARG A 77 -1.94 14.39 35.83
N ALA A 78 -3.22 14.22 35.47
CA ALA A 78 -3.88 12.93 35.43
C ALA A 78 -4.23 12.54 33.99
N ASP A 79 -3.75 11.37 33.58
CA ASP A 79 -4.06 10.73 32.30
C ASP A 79 -4.77 9.39 32.59
N GLY A 80 -6.09 9.36 32.43
CA GLY A 80 -6.91 8.22 32.85
C GLY A 80 -6.86 8.04 34.37
N THR A 81 -6.41 6.88 34.85
CA THR A 81 -6.26 6.59 36.30
C THR A 81 -4.90 6.99 36.87
N THR A 82 -3.93 7.33 36.02
CA THR A 82 -2.56 7.64 36.46
C THR A 82 -2.42 9.13 36.73
N THR A 83 -2.01 9.49 37.94
CA THR A 83 -1.72 10.88 38.33
C THR A 83 -0.23 11.04 38.64
N THR A 84 0.40 12.02 38.00
CA THR A 84 1.82 12.37 38.19
C THR A 84 1.94 13.78 38.74
N THR A 85 2.77 13.96 39.78
CA THR A 85 3.14 15.29 40.27
C THR A 85 4.26 15.86 39.40
N ILE A 86 4.12 17.10 38.98
CA ILE A 86 5.10 17.82 38.18
C ILE A 86 5.99 18.61 39.14
N THR A 87 7.28 18.31 39.15
CA THR A 87 8.24 18.88 40.11
C THR A 87 9.32 19.74 39.47
N SER A 88 9.52 19.64 38.16
CA SER A 88 10.59 20.37 37.47
C SER A 88 10.30 21.86 37.38
N THR A 89 11.36 22.67 37.51
CA THR A 89 11.40 24.10 37.21
C THR A 89 12.39 24.41 36.08
N THR A 90 12.90 23.39 35.39
CA THR A 90 13.91 23.50 34.34
C THR A 90 13.26 23.65 32.97
N ASN A 91 13.49 24.77 32.28
CA ASN A 91 12.79 25.11 31.03
C ASN A 91 13.07 24.19 29.82
N THR A 92 14.11 23.37 29.88
CA THR A 92 14.41 22.37 28.85
C THR A 92 13.53 21.13 28.97
N ASP A 93 12.95 20.88 30.13
CA ASP A 93 12.15 19.69 30.38
C ASP A 93 10.83 19.72 29.62
N THR A 94 10.20 18.55 29.49
CA THR A 94 8.93 18.39 28.78
C THR A 94 7.77 19.03 29.53
N GLN A 95 7.87 19.16 30.85
CA GLN A 95 6.94 19.91 31.69
C GLN A 95 7.72 20.61 32.79
N TYR A 96 7.46 21.89 33.01
CA TYR A 96 8.15 22.67 34.05
C TYR A 96 7.32 23.84 34.55
N MET A 97 7.55 24.19 35.82
CA MET A 97 6.89 25.31 36.48
C MET A 97 7.77 26.56 36.49
N SER A 98 7.12 27.73 36.54
CA SER A 98 7.74 29.05 36.60
C SER A 98 6.77 30.06 37.22
N GLY A 99 7.19 31.32 37.33
CA GLY A 99 6.39 32.39 37.93
C GLY A 99 6.37 32.34 39.46
N THR A 100 5.72 33.33 40.08
CA THR A 100 5.63 33.44 41.54
C THR A 100 4.97 32.19 42.14
N SER A 101 5.60 31.59 43.15
CA SER A 101 5.12 30.37 43.80
C SER A 101 4.82 29.21 42.84
N ASN A 102 5.49 29.16 41.67
CA ASN A 102 5.24 28.17 40.61
C ASN A 102 3.83 28.25 40.00
N SER A 103 3.30 29.48 39.85
CA SER A 103 1.94 29.72 39.33
C SER A 103 1.73 29.44 37.85
N VAL A 104 2.81 29.23 37.09
CA VAL A 104 2.75 28.97 35.66
C VAL A 104 3.37 27.61 35.35
N LEU A 105 2.60 26.71 34.74
CA LEU A 105 3.06 25.41 34.25
C LEU A 105 3.16 25.44 32.72
N THR A 106 4.33 25.14 32.18
CA THR A 106 4.50 24.88 30.74
C THR A 106 4.50 23.37 30.48
N THR A 107 3.70 22.91 29.51
CA THR A 107 3.70 21.52 29.05
C THR A 107 3.99 21.44 27.54
N LYS A 108 5.00 20.64 27.20
CA LYS A 108 5.37 20.25 25.83
C LYS A 108 4.81 18.87 25.46
N VAL A 109 4.00 18.28 26.34
CA VAL A 109 3.50 16.92 26.18
C VAL A 109 2.10 16.96 25.60
N ASN A 110 1.91 16.29 24.46
CA ASN A 110 0.60 16.12 23.82
C ASN A 110 -0.32 15.26 24.69
N VAL A 111 -1.63 15.49 24.56
CA VAL A 111 -2.65 14.67 25.22
C VAL A 111 -2.59 13.24 24.65
N PRO A 112 -2.56 12.20 25.49
CA PRO A 112 -2.46 10.83 25.04
C PRO A 112 -3.78 10.38 24.40
N ILE A 113 -3.68 9.72 23.25
CA ILE A 113 -4.84 9.18 22.52
C ILE A 113 -5.63 8.11 23.30
N ALA A 114 -4.97 7.39 24.22
CA ALA A 114 -5.59 6.31 24.98
C ALA A 114 -6.67 6.79 25.95
N ASN A 115 -6.52 7.99 26.49
CA ASN A 115 -7.42 8.55 27.51
C ASN A 115 -8.24 9.74 27.00
N SER A 116 -7.93 10.25 25.81
CA SER A 116 -8.55 11.42 25.15
C SER A 116 -8.48 12.75 25.93
N ALA A 117 -7.92 12.75 27.15
CA ALA A 117 -7.78 13.91 28.00
C ALA A 117 -6.59 13.79 28.96
N SER A 118 -6.04 14.95 29.31
CA SER A 118 -5.06 15.17 30.37
C SER A 118 -5.61 16.24 31.31
N ARG A 119 -5.90 15.85 32.55
CA ARG A 119 -6.39 16.77 33.58
C ARG A 119 -5.23 17.39 34.34
N PHE A 120 -5.12 18.70 34.31
CA PHE A 120 -4.17 19.45 35.11
C PHE A 120 -4.85 19.98 36.36
N THR A 121 -4.21 19.82 37.52
CA THR A 121 -4.68 20.33 38.80
C THR A 121 -3.58 21.17 39.44
N ALA A 122 -3.91 22.38 39.85
CA ALA A 122 -3.06 23.27 40.62
C ALA A 122 -3.67 23.43 42.01
N SER A 123 -2.94 23.05 43.07
CA SER A 123 -3.40 23.15 44.45
C SER A 123 -2.34 23.74 45.36
N GLY A 124 -2.78 24.32 46.46
CA GLY A 124 -1.90 24.92 47.45
C GLY A 124 -2.64 25.51 48.64
N LEU A 125 -1.89 26.17 49.51
CA LEU A 125 -2.39 26.91 50.66
C LEU A 125 -2.09 28.39 50.46
N TRP A 126 -3.07 29.25 50.72
CA TRP A 126 -2.91 30.69 50.73
C TRP A 126 -3.05 31.22 52.16
N VAL A 127 -2.15 32.09 52.59
CA VAL A 127 -2.18 32.64 53.96
C VAL A 127 -3.01 33.91 53.96
N ASP A 128 -4.08 33.91 54.76
CA ASP A 128 -4.84 35.12 55.00
C ASP A 128 -3.99 36.14 55.79
N PRO A 129 -3.69 37.33 55.22
CA PRO A 129 -2.87 38.32 55.92
C PRO A 129 -3.55 38.91 57.15
N ASN A 130 -4.88 38.84 57.26
CA ASN A 130 -5.63 39.39 58.39
C ASN A 130 -5.70 38.42 59.57
N THR A 131 -5.85 37.12 59.30
CA THR A 131 -6.07 36.09 60.33
C THR A 131 -4.88 35.15 60.53
N GLY A 132 -3.93 35.12 59.58
CA GLY A 132 -2.82 34.17 59.56
C GLY A 132 -3.23 32.74 59.21
N LEU A 133 -4.49 32.50 58.85
CA LEU A 133 -5.02 31.16 58.55
C LEU A 133 -4.64 30.69 57.14
N ASN A 134 -4.39 29.38 57.02
CA ASN A 134 -4.19 28.73 55.73
C ASN A 134 -5.54 28.40 55.08
N VAL A 135 -5.78 28.95 53.89
CA VAL A 135 -6.95 28.69 53.07
C VAL A 135 -6.53 27.78 51.89
N PRO A 136 -7.01 26.53 51.82
CA PRO A 136 -6.70 25.66 50.70
C PRO A 136 -7.43 26.12 49.44
N PHE A 137 -6.76 26.00 48.29
CA PHE A 137 -7.38 26.19 46.98
C PHE A 137 -7.01 25.04 46.04
N SER A 138 -7.85 24.83 45.04
CA SER A 138 -7.61 23.91 43.94
C SER A 138 -8.28 24.42 42.68
N ALA A 139 -7.59 24.31 41.55
CA ALA A 139 -8.10 24.62 40.23
C ALA A 139 -7.81 23.48 39.26
N VAL A 140 -8.69 23.26 38.30
CA VAL A 140 -8.59 22.19 37.30
C VAL A 140 -8.76 22.74 35.89
N LEU A 141 -8.00 22.21 34.94
CA LEU A 141 -8.21 22.38 33.51
C LEU A 141 -7.94 21.07 32.77
N ASP A 142 -8.85 20.71 31.86
CA ASP A 142 -8.68 19.55 31.00
C ASP A 142 -8.16 19.98 29.62
N LEU A 143 -7.05 19.39 29.18
CA LEU A 143 -6.63 19.40 27.79
C LEU A 143 -7.13 18.11 27.14
N THR A 144 -7.68 18.20 25.93
CA THR A 144 -8.37 17.07 25.26
C THR A 144 -7.76 16.79 23.90
N VAL A 145 -7.96 15.57 23.40
CA VAL A 145 -7.64 15.20 22.02
C VAL A 145 -8.81 14.47 21.36
N VAL A 146 -9.10 14.85 20.12
CA VAL A 146 -10.04 14.14 19.25
C VAL A 146 -9.24 13.37 18.20
N GLN A 147 -9.38 12.05 18.20
CA GLN A 147 -8.75 11.21 17.20
C GLN A 147 -9.58 11.19 15.91
N LEU A 148 -8.94 11.51 14.78
CA LEU A 148 -9.53 11.39 13.46
C LEU A 148 -9.46 9.94 12.98
N ALA A 149 -10.41 9.55 12.13
CA ALA A 149 -10.39 8.25 11.49
C ALA A 149 -9.16 8.10 10.58
N LYS A 150 -8.69 6.85 10.40
CA LYS A 150 -7.65 6.56 9.41
C LYS A 150 -8.20 6.77 7.99
N SER A 151 -7.35 7.26 7.11
CA SER A 151 -7.66 7.40 5.69
C SER A 151 -7.89 6.02 5.06
N ALA A 152 -8.79 5.96 4.08
CA ALA A 152 -8.96 4.76 3.27
C ALA A 152 -7.65 4.41 2.55
N VAL A 153 -7.32 3.11 2.54
CA VAL A 153 -6.19 2.53 1.81
C VAL A 153 -6.76 1.67 0.68
N LEU A 154 -6.24 1.84 -0.52
CA LEU A 154 -6.72 1.13 -1.71
C LEU A 154 -5.56 0.72 -2.61
N ALA A 155 -5.66 -0.49 -3.20
CA ALA A 155 -4.82 -0.90 -4.30
C ALA A 155 -5.55 -0.64 -5.62
N ASN A 156 -4.92 0.12 -6.52
CA ASN A 156 -5.34 0.20 -7.91
C ASN A 156 -4.46 -0.75 -8.73
N VAL A 157 -5.05 -1.83 -9.25
CA VAL A 157 -4.34 -2.85 -10.04
C VAL A 157 -4.89 -2.84 -11.46
N TYR A 158 -4.03 -2.57 -12.44
CA TYR A 158 -4.45 -2.30 -13.81
C TYR A 158 -3.38 -2.70 -14.83
N ALA A 159 -3.77 -2.80 -16.09
CA ALA A 159 -2.85 -3.03 -17.20
C ALA A 159 -2.15 -1.72 -17.58
N GLY A 160 -0.83 -1.64 -17.38
CA GLY A 160 -0.06 -0.39 -17.48
C GLY A 160 0.20 0.09 -18.92
N ASN A 161 0.30 -0.84 -19.87
CA ASN A 161 0.66 -0.54 -21.27
C ASN A 161 -0.17 -1.36 -22.29
N GLY A 162 -1.40 -1.71 -21.94
CA GLY A 162 -2.33 -2.48 -22.79
C GLY A 162 -2.80 -3.77 -22.15
N GLY A 163 -4.00 -4.24 -22.52
CA GLY A 163 -4.65 -5.41 -21.92
C GLY A 163 -4.61 -6.69 -22.75
N ALA A 164 -4.03 -6.67 -23.95
CA ALA A 164 -4.06 -7.80 -24.86
C ALA A 164 -2.80 -7.88 -25.72
N PHE A 165 -2.37 -9.12 -25.97
CA PHE A 165 -1.41 -9.44 -27.03
C PHE A 165 -2.17 -9.75 -28.32
N TYR A 166 -1.68 -9.24 -29.43
CA TYR A 166 -2.11 -9.61 -30.77
C TYR A 166 -0.90 -10.14 -31.51
N ASN A 167 -0.92 -11.42 -31.89
CA ASN A 167 0.17 -12.05 -32.64
C ASN A 167 1.55 -11.82 -31.97
N SER A 168 1.63 -12.07 -30.66
CA SER A 168 2.82 -11.83 -29.81
C SER A 168 3.31 -10.38 -29.72
N MET A 169 2.46 -9.39 -30.06
CA MET A 169 2.75 -7.97 -29.89
C MET A 169 1.81 -7.31 -28.87
N PRO A 170 2.30 -6.36 -28.05
CA PRO A 170 3.69 -5.92 -27.94
C PRO A 170 4.61 -6.99 -27.30
N ALA A 171 5.92 -6.78 -27.30
CA ALA A 171 6.89 -7.74 -26.73
C ALA A 171 6.67 -8.03 -25.24
N SER A 172 6.01 -7.10 -24.52
CA SER A 172 5.59 -7.29 -23.14
C SER A 172 4.44 -6.37 -22.77
N LEU A 173 3.58 -6.85 -21.88
CA LEU A 173 2.59 -6.05 -21.16
C LEU A 173 2.99 -5.92 -19.68
N THR A 174 2.29 -5.04 -18.96
CA THR A 174 2.57 -4.75 -17.56
C THR A 174 1.30 -4.78 -16.74
N ILE A 175 1.37 -5.37 -15.54
CA ILE A 175 0.38 -5.19 -14.48
C ILE A 175 0.98 -4.24 -13.46
N ASN A 176 0.33 -3.08 -13.29
CA ASN A 176 0.72 -2.08 -12.32
C ASN A 176 -0.10 -2.26 -11.05
N ALA A 177 0.52 -2.04 -9.89
CA ALA A 177 -0.11 -2.08 -8.59
C ALA A 177 0.26 -0.82 -7.79
N ASP A 178 -0.71 0.09 -7.71
CA ASP A 178 -0.55 1.38 -7.05
C ASP A 178 -1.26 1.43 -5.71
N LEU A 179 -0.55 1.87 -4.67
CA LEU A 179 -1.14 2.09 -3.34
C LEU A 179 -1.61 3.54 -3.19
N TYR A 180 -2.89 3.74 -2.93
CA TYR A 180 -3.47 5.03 -2.60
C TYR A 180 -3.85 5.13 -1.12
N LYS A 181 -3.61 6.30 -0.51
CA LYS A 181 -4.01 6.66 0.85
C LYS A 181 -4.69 8.02 0.83
N GLY A 182 -5.91 8.10 1.36
CA GLY A 182 -6.63 9.39 1.42
C GLY A 182 -6.81 10.05 0.05
N GLY A 183 -6.96 9.24 -1.01
CA GLY A 183 -7.08 9.70 -2.40
C GLY A 183 -5.76 10.13 -3.07
N GLN A 184 -4.61 10.00 -2.41
CA GLN A 184 -3.29 10.33 -2.95
C GLN A 184 -2.42 9.10 -3.13
N LEU A 185 -1.53 9.12 -4.14
CA LEU A 185 -0.57 8.04 -4.36
C LEU A 185 0.43 7.97 -3.20
N SER A 186 0.61 6.79 -2.62
CA SER A 186 1.49 6.61 -1.45
C SER A 186 2.96 6.58 -1.84
N ALA A 187 3.72 7.57 -1.36
CA ALA A 187 5.18 7.60 -1.40
C ALA A 187 5.86 6.78 -0.27
N GLY A 188 5.07 6.26 0.67
CA GLY A 188 5.59 5.48 1.81
C GLY A 188 6.05 4.07 1.43
N ASN A 189 6.78 3.46 2.38
CA ASN A 189 7.16 2.05 2.29
C ASN A 189 5.95 1.14 2.20
N LYS A 190 6.06 0.13 1.34
CA LYS A 190 5.06 -0.91 1.10
C LYS A 190 5.75 -2.20 0.69
N GLN A 191 5.07 -3.32 0.88
CA GLN A 191 5.45 -4.63 0.36
C GLN A 191 4.47 -5.02 -0.73
N ILE A 192 4.97 -5.61 -1.81
CA ILE A 192 4.14 -5.96 -2.97
C ILE A 192 4.33 -7.43 -3.28
N PHE A 193 3.24 -8.12 -3.61
CA PHE A 193 3.22 -9.51 -4.04
C PHE A 193 2.41 -9.57 -5.33
N PHE A 194 2.98 -10.13 -6.39
CA PHE A 194 2.29 -10.45 -7.62
C PHE A 194 2.10 -11.95 -7.73
N GLY A 195 0.96 -12.41 -8.23
CA GLY A 195 0.73 -13.80 -8.56
C GLY A 195 -0.14 -13.96 -9.78
N TYR A 196 -0.04 -15.11 -10.44
CA TYR A 196 -0.89 -15.50 -11.56
C TYR A 196 -1.84 -16.62 -11.12
N ALA A 197 -3.03 -16.65 -11.73
CA ALA A 197 -3.99 -17.72 -11.48
C ALA A 197 -3.41 -19.07 -11.93
N ASP A 198 -3.35 -20.03 -11.02
CA ASP A 198 -2.75 -21.35 -11.24
C ASP A 198 -3.59 -22.42 -10.51
N SER A 199 -4.18 -23.32 -11.29
CA SER A 199 -5.06 -24.38 -10.77
C SER A 199 -4.31 -25.47 -9.99
N THR A 200 -2.98 -25.49 -10.04
CA THR A 200 -2.15 -26.44 -9.28
C THR A 200 -1.90 -25.99 -7.83
N VAL A 201 -2.16 -24.72 -7.50
CA VAL A 201 -2.01 -24.16 -6.15
C VAL A 201 -3.27 -24.44 -5.31
N THR A 202 -3.46 -25.70 -4.92
CA THR A 202 -4.66 -26.19 -4.21
C THR A 202 -4.48 -26.33 -2.70
N THR A 203 -3.25 -26.30 -2.20
CA THR A 203 -2.95 -26.40 -0.75
C THR A 203 -1.85 -25.41 -0.35
N THR A 204 -1.67 -25.22 0.96
CA THR A 204 -0.58 -24.37 1.50
C THR A 204 0.82 -24.95 1.29
N GLY A 205 0.93 -26.22 0.87
CA GLY A 205 2.18 -26.89 0.50
C GLY A 205 2.44 -26.93 -1.01
N SER A 206 1.53 -26.42 -1.84
CA SER A 206 1.71 -26.36 -3.29
C SER A 206 2.91 -25.49 -3.66
N THR A 207 3.65 -25.88 -4.69
CA THR A 207 4.76 -25.05 -5.22
C THR A 207 4.23 -23.68 -5.63
N GLY A 208 4.94 -22.63 -5.23
CA GLY A 208 4.56 -21.24 -5.50
C GLY A 208 3.43 -20.67 -4.65
N TYR A 209 2.89 -21.42 -3.68
CA TYR A 209 1.92 -20.88 -2.72
C TYR A 209 2.52 -19.71 -1.92
N ASN A 210 1.71 -18.67 -1.73
CA ASN A 210 2.02 -17.56 -0.83
C ASN A 210 0.78 -17.18 -0.02
N SER A 211 0.95 -17.02 1.30
CA SER A 211 -0.16 -16.75 2.23
C SER A 211 -0.88 -15.43 1.97
N ASN A 212 -0.20 -14.42 1.42
CA ASN A 212 -0.81 -13.12 1.11
C ASN A 212 -1.68 -13.20 -0.15
N LEU A 213 -1.28 -14.04 -1.13
CA LEU A 213 -2.03 -14.25 -2.36
C LEU A 213 -3.21 -15.20 -2.17
N GLY A 214 -3.03 -16.25 -1.37
CA GLY A 214 -4.03 -17.29 -1.12
C GLY A 214 -3.98 -18.44 -2.14
N LEU A 215 -4.87 -19.42 -1.98
CA LEU A 215 -4.99 -20.56 -2.90
C LEU A 215 -5.44 -20.11 -4.30
N GLY A 216 -5.04 -20.88 -5.32
CA GLY A 216 -5.30 -20.57 -6.73
C GLY A 216 -4.37 -19.51 -7.34
N TRP A 217 -3.41 -18.99 -6.57
CA TRP A 217 -2.46 -17.96 -7.02
C TRP A 217 -1.02 -18.42 -6.80
N HIS A 218 -0.27 -18.57 -7.88
CA HIS A 218 1.15 -18.86 -7.82
C HIS A 218 1.95 -17.56 -7.78
N LEU A 219 2.89 -17.44 -6.83
CA LEU A 219 3.72 -16.26 -6.66
C LEU A 219 4.61 -16.01 -7.89
N CYS A 220 4.63 -14.78 -8.39
CA CYS A 220 5.59 -14.29 -9.36
C CYS A 220 6.88 -13.87 -8.64
N SER A 221 8.02 -14.23 -9.21
CA SER A 221 9.36 -13.93 -8.71
C SER A 221 10.30 -13.62 -9.87
N SER A 222 11.53 -13.20 -9.59
CA SER A 222 12.55 -13.01 -10.63
C SER A 222 12.88 -14.30 -11.41
N SER A 223 12.57 -15.48 -10.86
CA SER A 223 12.74 -16.77 -11.53
C SER A 223 11.49 -17.25 -12.28
N THR A 224 10.36 -16.55 -12.19
CA THR A 224 9.14 -16.95 -12.90
C THR A 224 9.27 -16.58 -14.38
N THR A 225 9.38 -17.57 -15.25
CA THR A 225 9.57 -17.38 -16.69
C THR A 225 8.45 -16.52 -17.29
N GLY A 226 8.84 -15.40 -17.93
CA GLY A 226 7.93 -14.49 -18.61
C GLY A 226 7.03 -13.63 -17.70
N GLN A 227 7.21 -13.67 -16.38
CA GLN A 227 6.38 -12.92 -15.41
C GLN A 227 7.26 -12.34 -14.31
N THR A 228 7.91 -11.21 -14.59
CA THR A 228 8.99 -10.68 -13.75
C THR A 228 8.52 -9.43 -12.99
N PRO A 229 8.44 -9.47 -11.66
CA PRO A 229 8.13 -8.29 -10.86
C PRO A 229 9.35 -7.36 -10.74
N ASN A 230 9.12 -6.04 -10.72
CA ASN A 230 10.16 -5.04 -10.53
C ASN A 230 10.72 -4.99 -9.09
N VAL A 231 9.99 -5.56 -8.14
CA VAL A 231 10.35 -5.60 -6.72
C VAL A 231 10.25 -7.03 -6.21
N THR A 232 11.18 -7.43 -5.35
CA THR A 232 11.12 -8.75 -4.69
C THR A 232 9.93 -8.79 -3.74
N ALA A 233 9.18 -9.89 -3.80
CA ALA A 233 7.99 -10.07 -2.98
C ALA A 233 8.31 -9.92 -1.49
N GLY A 234 7.53 -9.10 -0.77
CA GLY A 234 7.71 -8.90 0.67
C GLY A 234 8.86 -7.95 1.08
N THR A 235 9.63 -7.41 0.14
CA THR A 235 10.65 -6.39 0.47
C THR A 235 10.01 -5.01 0.59
N ASN A 236 10.40 -4.23 1.60
CA ASN A 236 9.98 -2.85 1.75
C ASN A 236 10.53 -2.00 0.60
N THR A 237 9.64 -1.29 -0.09
CA THR A 237 9.97 -0.40 -1.20
C THR A 237 9.11 0.85 -1.18
N THR A 238 9.65 1.97 -1.66
CA THR A 238 8.88 3.19 -1.95
C THR A 238 8.36 3.21 -3.39
N SER A 239 8.90 2.38 -4.28
CA SER A 239 8.45 2.25 -5.67
C SER A 239 7.08 1.59 -5.79
N GLN A 240 6.34 1.92 -6.85
CA GLN A 240 5.10 1.25 -7.20
C GLN A 240 5.37 -0.15 -7.78
N GLY A 241 4.37 -1.03 -7.72
CA GLY A 241 4.49 -2.40 -8.22
C GLY A 241 4.31 -2.45 -9.73
N ILE A 242 5.20 -3.14 -10.42
CA ILE A 242 5.09 -3.44 -11.83
C ILE A 242 5.47 -4.92 -12.03
N LEU A 243 4.56 -5.68 -12.63
CA LEU A 243 4.83 -7.03 -13.14
C LEU A 243 4.94 -6.97 -14.66
N THR A 244 6.10 -7.28 -15.22
CA THR A 244 6.30 -7.40 -16.66
C THR A 244 5.92 -8.81 -17.11
N VAL A 245 5.02 -8.90 -18.09
CA VAL A 245 4.46 -10.14 -18.63
C VAL A 245 4.84 -10.26 -20.10
N LEU A 246 5.38 -11.41 -20.50
CA LEU A 246 5.65 -11.77 -21.90
C LEU A 246 4.45 -12.48 -22.53
N PRO A 247 4.27 -12.42 -23.86
CA PRO A 247 3.17 -13.10 -24.56
C PRO A 247 3.08 -14.59 -24.22
N THR A 248 4.21 -15.27 -24.11
CA THR A 248 4.28 -16.72 -23.82
C THR A 248 3.75 -17.11 -22.43
N ALA A 249 3.52 -16.14 -21.54
CA ALA A 249 2.93 -16.38 -20.22
C ALA A 249 1.39 -16.24 -20.21
N VAL A 250 0.76 -15.91 -21.34
CA VAL A 250 -0.69 -15.75 -21.47
C VAL A 250 -1.20 -16.72 -22.53
N THR A 251 -2.07 -17.65 -22.14
CA THR A 251 -2.71 -18.58 -23.08
C THR A 251 -4.21 -18.29 -23.13
N ASN A 252 -4.67 -17.65 -24.21
CA ASN A 252 -6.01 -17.05 -24.38
C ASN A 252 -6.32 -15.92 -23.38
N SER A 253 -6.22 -16.19 -22.07
CA SER A 253 -6.46 -15.25 -20.99
C SER A 253 -5.72 -15.70 -19.74
N GLN A 254 -5.08 -14.76 -19.05
CA GLN A 254 -4.40 -15.01 -17.78
C GLN A 254 -4.74 -13.91 -16.79
N SER A 255 -5.26 -14.30 -15.63
CA SER A 255 -5.51 -13.39 -14.51
C SER A 255 -4.29 -13.30 -13.60
N TYR A 256 -4.07 -12.09 -13.11
CA TYR A 256 -3.00 -11.72 -12.20
C TYR A 256 -3.61 -11.03 -10.98
N LYS A 257 -3.08 -11.33 -9.80
CA LYS A 257 -3.43 -10.68 -8.54
C LYS A 257 -2.21 -9.92 -8.02
N ALA A 258 -2.43 -8.71 -7.56
CA ALA A 258 -1.45 -7.98 -6.77
C ALA A 258 -1.99 -7.75 -5.36
N VAL A 259 -1.14 -7.99 -4.37
CA VAL A 259 -1.38 -7.66 -2.96
C VAL A 259 -0.33 -6.65 -2.55
N VAL A 260 -0.79 -5.52 -2.01
CA VAL A 260 0.09 -4.46 -1.50
C VAL A 260 -0.19 -4.29 -0.01
N ILE A 261 0.86 -4.39 0.80
CA ILE A 261 0.79 -4.19 2.24
C ILE A 261 1.47 -2.86 2.55
N ASP A 262 0.72 -1.94 3.14
CA ASP A 262 1.28 -0.67 3.59
C ASP A 262 2.24 -0.91 4.77
N GLN A 263 3.39 -0.23 4.77
CA GLN A 263 4.41 -0.34 5.83
C GLN A 263 4.81 1.04 6.36
N ALA A 264 3.98 2.07 6.14
CA ALA A 264 4.29 3.44 6.56
C ALA A 264 3.10 4.17 7.20
N GLY A 265 3.39 4.87 8.31
CA GLY A 265 2.41 5.68 9.03
C GLY A 265 1.37 4.84 9.78
N GLY A 266 0.26 5.47 10.16
CA GLY A 266 -0.74 4.82 11.01
C GLY A 266 -1.62 3.77 10.30
N THR A 267 -1.46 3.62 8.98
CA THR A 267 -2.07 2.54 8.18
C THR A 267 -1.14 1.35 7.94
N ALA A 268 0.08 1.36 8.50
CA ALA A 268 1.03 0.25 8.40
C ALA A 268 0.39 -1.09 8.84
N GLY A 269 0.69 -2.14 8.08
CA GLY A 269 0.09 -3.48 8.20
C GLY A 269 -1.21 -3.67 7.41
N THR A 270 -1.81 -2.61 6.83
CA THR A 270 -3.03 -2.74 6.04
C THR A 270 -2.72 -3.39 4.69
N ALA A 271 -3.33 -4.55 4.42
CA ALA A 271 -3.21 -5.26 3.15
C ALA A 271 -4.40 -4.95 2.24
N VAL A 272 -4.11 -4.63 0.98
CA VAL A 272 -5.10 -4.37 -0.07
C VAL A 272 -4.74 -5.16 -1.32
N SER A 273 -5.72 -5.50 -2.14
CA SER A 273 -5.47 -6.32 -3.33
C SER A 273 -6.35 -5.92 -4.51
N GLY A 274 -5.89 -6.22 -5.72
CA GLY A 274 -6.67 -6.12 -6.93
C GLY A 274 -6.28 -7.21 -7.93
N ILE A 275 -7.12 -7.39 -8.94
CA ILE A 275 -6.93 -8.38 -10.01
C ILE A 275 -6.94 -7.65 -11.35
N CYS A 276 -6.06 -8.08 -12.25
CA CYS A 276 -6.06 -7.65 -13.65
C CYS A 276 -5.91 -8.88 -14.55
N THR A 277 -6.57 -8.87 -15.69
CA THR A 277 -6.52 -9.97 -16.66
C THR A 277 -5.93 -9.47 -17.96
N LEU A 278 -4.98 -10.22 -18.52
CA LEU A 278 -4.44 -9.99 -19.85
C LEU A 278 -4.99 -11.04 -20.80
N LEU A 279 -5.19 -10.65 -22.06
CA LEU A 279 -5.73 -11.49 -23.12
C LEU A 279 -4.66 -11.80 -24.17
N ASP A 280 -4.80 -12.94 -24.84
CA ASP A 280 -4.02 -13.29 -26.02
C ASP A 280 -4.98 -13.59 -27.18
N TYR A 281 -4.91 -12.72 -28.19
CA TYR A 281 -5.63 -12.82 -29.46
C TYR A 281 -4.64 -13.12 -30.58
N THR A 282 -4.05 -14.30 -30.54
CA THR A 282 -3.22 -14.80 -31.65
C THR A 282 -4.12 -15.33 -32.76
N ASP A 283 -4.03 -14.73 -33.94
CA ASP A 283 -4.82 -15.11 -35.11
C ASP A 283 -4.37 -16.48 -35.64
N PRO A 284 -5.29 -17.29 -36.21
CA PRO A 284 -4.93 -18.54 -36.84
C PRO A 284 -3.98 -18.30 -38.02
N LEU A 285 -2.94 -19.12 -38.10
CA LEU A 285 -2.07 -19.17 -39.27
C LEU A 285 -2.82 -19.79 -40.44
N THR A 286 -2.64 -19.21 -41.62
CA THR A 286 -3.13 -19.77 -42.89
C THR A 286 -1.96 -19.94 -43.84
N CYS A 287 -2.04 -20.89 -44.77
CA CYS A 287 -1.01 -21.04 -45.79
C CYS A 287 -1.60 -21.20 -47.20
N THR A 288 -0.89 -20.67 -48.20
CA THR A 288 -1.19 -20.87 -49.61
C THR A 288 0.02 -21.46 -50.33
N ILE A 289 -0.23 -22.16 -51.44
CA ILE A 289 0.84 -22.70 -52.29
C ILE A 289 0.85 -21.89 -53.59
N ASP A 290 1.96 -21.20 -53.82
CA ASP A 290 2.24 -20.50 -55.07
C ASP A 290 3.08 -21.37 -56.00
N SER A 291 2.83 -21.27 -57.30
CA SER A 291 3.56 -22.00 -58.34
C SER A 291 4.12 -21.04 -59.38
N THR A 292 5.41 -21.12 -59.68
CA THR A 292 6.07 -20.20 -60.63
C THR A 292 5.62 -20.37 -62.08
N ALA A 293 5.10 -21.55 -62.46
CA ALA A 293 4.63 -21.85 -63.81
C ALA A 293 3.13 -22.23 -63.86
N GLY A 294 2.37 -21.90 -62.81
CA GLY A 294 0.94 -22.26 -62.71
C GLY A 294 0.71 -23.74 -62.38
N SER A 295 -0.46 -24.27 -62.71
CA SER A 295 -0.91 -25.61 -62.29
C SER A 295 -0.96 -26.66 -63.42
N ILE A 296 -0.52 -26.31 -64.63
CA ILE A 296 -0.66 -27.17 -65.83
C ILE A 296 0.67 -27.29 -66.56
N PHE A 297 1.16 -28.52 -66.68
CA PHE A 297 2.19 -28.88 -67.65
C PHE A 297 1.55 -29.37 -68.95
N LYS A 298 2.15 -29.04 -70.10
CA LYS A 298 1.71 -29.52 -71.42
C LYS A 298 2.77 -30.47 -72.00
N ASN A 299 2.31 -31.56 -72.61
CA ASN A 299 3.15 -32.54 -73.33
C ASN A 299 4.32 -33.10 -72.51
N GLY A 300 4.14 -33.31 -71.20
CA GLY A 300 5.16 -33.91 -70.33
C GLY A 300 6.43 -33.07 -70.15
N SER A 301 6.39 -31.78 -70.47
CA SER A 301 7.54 -30.87 -70.37
C SER A 301 7.30 -29.71 -69.42
N GLY A 302 8.38 -29.21 -68.83
CA GLY A 302 8.39 -28.06 -67.93
C GLY A 302 8.71 -28.41 -66.48
N THR A 303 9.01 -27.36 -65.72
CA THR A 303 9.29 -27.40 -64.29
C THR A 303 8.59 -26.23 -63.62
N THR A 304 8.13 -26.43 -62.39
CA THR A 304 7.62 -25.36 -61.54
C THR A 304 8.25 -25.43 -60.15
N THR A 305 8.35 -24.30 -59.48
CA THR A 305 8.68 -24.25 -58.06
C THR A 305 7.41 -23.98 -57.28
N LEU A 306 7.07 -24.89 -56.37
CA LEU A 306 5.99 -24.67 -55.41
C LEU A 306 6.57 -24.00 -54.17
N THR A 307 5.92 -22.94 -53.69
CA THR A 307 6.30 -22.18 -52.50
C THR A 307 5.14 -22.15 -51.53
N CYS A 308 5.34 -22.61 -50.30
CA CYS A 308 4.34 -22.46 -49.23
C CYS A 308 4.50 -21.09 -48.58
N ARG A 309 3.49 -20.23 -48.71
CA ARG A 309 3.44 -18.92 -48.06
C ARG A 309 2.55 -19.00 -46.83
N VAL A 310 3.03 -18.49 -45.70
CA VAL A 310 2.33 -18.53 -44.41
C VAL A 310 1.89 -17.11 -44.08
N PHE A 311 0.60 -16.95 -43.81
CA PHE A 311 -0.03 -15.67 -43.51
C PHE A 311 -0.65 -15.66 -42.13
N GLN A 312 -0.53 -14.52 -41.45
CA GLN A 312 -1.25 -14.20 -40.22
C GLN A 312 -1.73 -12.75 -40.33
N SER A 313 -2.98 -12.48 -39.95
CA SER A 313 -3.60 -11.16 -40.11
C SER A 313 -3.47 -10.58 -41.55
N GLY A 314 -3.46 -11.44 -42.57
CA GLY A 314 -3.35 -11.03 -43.98
C GLY A 314 -1.95 -10.66 -44.48
N ALA A 315 -0.91 -10.75 -43.64
CA ALA A 315 0.49 -10.51 -44.02
C ALA A 315 1.29 -11.81 -44.04
N GLU A 316 2.22 -11.96 -44.99
CA GLU A 316 3.15 -13.11 -45.01
C GLU A 316 4.16 -12.99 -43.87
N ILE A 317 4.23 -13.99 -42.97
CA ILE A 317 5.00 -13.90 -41.71
C ILE A 317 6.31 -14.70 -41.70
N ASP A 318 6.58 -15.50 -42.73
CA ASP A 318 7.82 -16.28 -42.81
C ASP A 318 8.39 -16.25 -44.23
N THR A 319 8.62 -15.06 -44.79
CA THR A 319 9.10 -14.90 -46.18
C THR A 319 10.37 -15.69 -46.47
N ALA A 320 11.31 -15.76 -45.51
CA ALA A 320 12.56 -16.50 -45.64
C ALA A 320 12.41 -18.03 -45.47
N GLY A 321 11.32 -18.50 -44.84
CA GLY A 321 11.09 -19.92 -44.59
C GLY A 321 11.97 -20.50 -43.48
N THR A 322 12.32 -19.67 -42.50
CA THR A 322 13.23 -20.00 -41.40
C THR A 322 12.52 -20.16 -40.06
N THR A 323 11.29 -19.63 -39.95
CA THR A 323 10.53 -19.66 -38.70
C THR A 323 9.81 -20.99 -38.51
N TYR A 324 9.30 -21.57 -39.60
CA TYR A 324 8.54 -22.83 -39.57
C TYR A 324 9.25 -23.96 -40.30
N THR A 325 8.90 -25.19 -39.94
CA THR A 325 9.28 -26.39 -40.68
C THR A 325 8.21 -26.76 -41.69
N TYR A 326 8.59 -26.80 -42.96
CA TYR A 326 7.71 -27.12 -44.10
C TYR A 326 7.91 -28.55 -44.55
N LYS A 327 6.85 -29.37 -44.49
CA LYS A 327 6.86 -30.76 -44.97
C LYS A 327 5.92 -30.92 -46.15
N TRP A 328 6.47 -31.33 -47.30
CA TRP A 328 5.72 -31.54 -48.53
C TRP A 328 5.47 -33.01 -48.76
N SER A 329 4.22 -33.40 -48.94
CA SER A 329 3.83 -34.74 -49.37
C SER A 329 3.22 -34.72 -50.77
N GLN A 330 3.36 -35.83 -51.50
CA GLN A 330 2.80 -36.01 -52.83
C GLN A 330 1.82 -37.19 -52.83
N ARG A 331 0.63 -36.98 -53.39
CA ARG A 331 -0.33 -38.06 -53.71
C ARG A 331 -0.50 -38.19 -55.21
N ASN A 332 -0.62 -39.41 -55.71
CA ASN A 332 -0.77 -39.69 -57.14
C ASN A 332 -2.22 -39.44 -57.64
N GLN A 333 -2.49 -39.77 -58.91
CA GLN A 333 -3.80 -39.60 -59.54
C GLN A 333 -4.97 -40.27 -58.78
N ASN A 334 -4.69 -41.33 -58.03
CA ASN A 334 -5.66 -42.10 -57.24
C ASN A 334 -5.70 -41.66 -55.77
N GLY A 335 -4.96 -40.61 -55.39
CA GLY A 335 -4.87 -40.14 -54.00
C GLY A 335 -3.93 -40.97 -53.11
N VAL A 336 -3.19 -41.93 -53.66
CA VAL A 336 -2.24 -42.75 -52.88
C VAL A 336 -0.98 -41.94 -52.59
N LEU A 337 -0.54 -41.96 -51.33
CA LEU A 337 0.65 -41.26 -50.85
C LEU A 337 1.92 -41.86 -51.46
N ASN A 338 2.81 -41.00 -51.95
CA ASN A 338 4.12 -41.42 -52.41
C ASN A 338 5.06 -41.60 -51.21
N ALA A 339 5.26 -42.86 -50.80
CA ALA A 339 6.08 -43.21 -49.65
C ALA A 339 7.58 -42.88 -49.80
N ASN A 340 8.03 -42.53 -51.01
CA ASN A 340 9.43 -42.23 -51.31
C ASN A 340 9.63 -40.81 -51.89
N PHE A 341 8.66 -39.91 -51.70
CA PHE A 341 8.73 -38.55 -52.26
C PHE A 341 9.96 -37.76 -51.80
N GLY A 342 10.39 -37.96 -50.55
CA GLY A 342 11.59 -37.38 -49.96
C GLY A 342 12.86 -38.22 -50.10
N GLY A 343 12.84 -39.27 -50.92
CA GLY A 343 13.88 -40.30 -51.00
C GLY A 343 13.41 -41.65 -50.46
N THR A 344 14.23 -42.69 -50.63
CA THR A 344 13.88 -44.07 -50.23
C THR A 344 13.50 -44.15 -48.74
N GLY A 345 12.26 -44.56 -48.46
CA GLY A 345 11.71 -44.66 -47.11
C GLY A 345 11.23 -43.34 -46.49
N ASN A 346 11.30 -42.22 -47.23
CA ASN A 346 10.86 -40.91 -46.75
C ASN A 346 9.71 -40.36 -47.59
N GLN A 347 8.58 -40.11 -46.93
CA GLN A 347 7.32 -39.74 -47.59
C GLN A 347 7.21 -38.23 -47.86
N TYR A 348 8.16 -37.42 -47.39
CA TYR A 348 8.09 -35.98 -47.51
C TYR A 348 9.42 -35.31 -47.85
N LYS A 349 9.35 -34.23 -48.63
CA LYS A 349 10.47 -33.28 -48.81
C LYS A 349 10.34 -32.16 -47.78
N THR A 350 11.46 -31.56 -47.40
CA THR A 350 11.48 -30.42 -46.49
C THR A 350 11.92 -29.14 -47.19
N GLY A 351 11.46 -28.00 -46.68
CA GLY A 351 11.84 -26.67 -47.16
C GLY A 351 10.64 -25.85 -47.61
N LYS A 352 10.73 -24.53 -47.49
CA LYS A 352 9.64 -23.62 -47.88
C LYS A 352 9.26 -23.75 -49.36
N THR A 353 10.24 -24.13 -50.20
CA THR A 353 10.06 -24.37 -51.62
C THR A 353 10.45 -25.79 -52.02
N ILE A 354 9.77 -26.33 -53.03
CA ILE A 354 10.16 -27.56 -53.71
C ILE A 354 10.09 -27.38 -55.23
N SER A 355 11.02 -27.99 -55.95
CA SER A 355 10.94 -28.11 -57.40
C SER A 355 10.12 -29.33 -57.80
N VAL A 356 9.25 -29.14 -58.79
CA VAL A 356 8.38 -30.17 -59.37
C VAL A 356 8.56 -30.15 -60.89
N ALA A 357 8.93 -31.28 -61.47
CA ALA A 357 9.02 -31.46 -62.91
C ALA A 357 7.77 -32.17 -63.47
N ALA A 358 7.48 -31.95 -64.74
CA ALA A 358 6.41 -32.67 -65.43
C ALA A 358 6.63 -34.20 -65.41
N THR A 359 7.88 -34.65 -65.40
CA THR A 359 8.27 -36.06 -65.28
C THR A 359 7.91 -36.70 -63.95
N ASP A 360 7.69 -35.90 -62.90
CA ASP A 360 7.34 -36.39 -61.56
C ASP A 360 5.84 -36.71 -61.41
N ILE A 361 5.07 -36.46 -62.46
CA ILE A 361 3.60 -36.50 -62.45
C ILE A 361 3.11 -37.44 -63.55
N ASN A 362 2.46 -38.53 -63.15
CA ASN A 362 1.69 -39.37 -64.06
C ASN A 362 0.21 -38.96 -64.02
N VAL A 363 -0.28 -38.28 -65.07
CA VAL A 363 -1.65 -37.73 -65.23
C VAL A 363 -2.01 -36.62 -64.23
N LYS A 364 -1.91 -36.87 -62.93
CA LYS A 364 -2.22 -35.92 -61.85
C LYS A 364 -1.40 -36.24 -60.60
N ALA A 365 -0.95 -35.20 -59.90
CA ALA A 365 -0.40 -35.30 -58.56
C ALA A 365 -0.99 -34.19 -57.69
N GLN A 366 -1.17 -34.46 -56.40
CA GLN A 366 -1.53 -33.47 -55.39
C GLN A 366 -0.35 -33.27 -54.46
N TYR A 367 0.02 -32.00 -54.25
CA TYR A 367 1.06 -31.61 -53.31
C TYR A 367 0.41 -30.93 -52.11
N THR A 368 0.77 -31.36 -50.91
CA THR A 368 0.31 -30.78 -49.65
C THR A 368 1.52 -30.35 -48.86
N CYS A 369 1.51 -29.12 -48.36
CA CYS A 369 2.51 -28.62 -47.43
C CYS A 369 1.92 -28.54 -46.03
N GLU A 370 2.55 -29.21 -45.07
CA GLU A 370 2.29 -29.06 -43.63
C GLU A 370 3.30 -28.07 -43.05
N VAL A 371 2.80 -27.05 -42.36
CA VAL A 371 3.60 -26.02 -41.70
C VAL A 371 3.59 -26.32 -40.21
N ASN A 372 4.76 -26.59 -39.65
CA ASN A 372 4.93 -26.98 -38.25
C ASN A 372 5.79 -25.94 -37.52
N GLN A 373 5.43 -25.65 -36.27
CA GLN A 373 6.14 -24.73 -35.38
C GLN A 373 7.26 -25.45 -34.62
#